data_AF-A0A8S2JB63-F1
#
_entry.id   AF-A0A8S2JB63-F1
#
_cell.length_a   1.000
_cell.length_b   1.000
_cell.length_c   1.000
_cell.angle_alpha   90.00
_cell.angle_beta   90.00
_cell.angle_gamma   90.00
#
_symmetry.space_group_name_H-M   'P 1'
#
loop_
_entity.id
_entity.type
_entity.pdbx_description
1 polymer ?
#
loop_
_entity_poly.entity_id
_entity_poly.type
_entity_poly.pdbx_seq_one_letter_code
_entity_poly.pdbx_strand_id
1 'polypeptide(L)'
;RHITCQIDSKEDSSTTNDTNSDGINTNSDQQYQFLLRPHSLHVKVTLIISPDHTGELIFSYLSQLNIVTVQGKLSGLKAQQSQILISTLLHNLLDDNDNGQLSPNPTADFLFQQLGKSAPIFSDAIGGYPYHWVQQLCKCQMVPSQRQELVTDCSEIIKRLTQRMRARIALDRILVNLEKHEMPLLAEGNETTSILNSSLRRSITNTTTLRSWREISFDDINKYQPIQTLINENLIDRITTSIYECKFQSLSTDDNNKITLYAHIFMPANYPQARSIVLLKLLLPINGNKINERTRANSENIKILERSLLTDIINASVTPIGSSNVDLSQHFTLLAQQIWRLSIGFPLLIDAELDLACSSRRRQTLLSRLVD
;
A
#
# COMPACT_ATOMS: atom_id res chain seq x y z
N ARG A 1 -4.10 -18.98 -19.13
CA ARG A 1 -4.92 -18.23 -18.14
C ARG A 1 -6.26 -18.95 -18.07
N HIS A 2 -6.58 -19.62 -16.96
CA HIS A 2 -7.90 -20.20 -16.74
C HIS A 2 -8.68 -19.25 -15.84
N ILE A 3 -9.82 -18.77 -16.34
CA ILE A 3 -10.81 -18.01 -15.58
C ILE A 3 -12.00 -18.94 -15.40
N THR A 4 -12.42 -19.16 -14.17
CA THR A 4 -13.66 -19.89 -13.87
C THR A 4 -14.68 -18.92 -13.28
N CYS A 5 -15.92 -19.01 -13.76
CA CYS A 5 -17.04 -18.23 -13.25
C CYS A 5 -18.05 -19.20 -12.65
N GLN A 6 -18.47 -18.96 -11.41
CA GLN A 6 -19.46 -19.75 -10.69
C GLN A 6 -20.55 -18.82 -10.15
N ILE A 7 -21.80 -19.32 -10.15
CA ILE A 7 -22.96 -18.64 -9.55
C ILE A 7 -23.32 -19.47 -8.34
N ASP A 8 -23.18 -18.88 -7.16
CA ASP A 8 -23.43 -19.56 -5.89
C ASP A 8 -24.59 -18.88 -5.16
N SER A 9 -25.36 -19.66 -4.39
CA SER A 9 -26.40 -19.17 -3.48
C SER A 9 -25.91 -19.24 -2.05
N LYS A 10 -26.04 -18.16 -1.27
CA LYS A 10 -25.85 -18.24 0.19
C LYS A 10 -27.11 -18.87 0.82
N GLU A 11 -26.96 -19.99 1.50
CA GLU A 11 -27.98 -20.51 2.42
C GLU A 11 -27.89 -19.75 3.75
N ASP A 12 -28.93 -18.98 4.08
CA ASP A 12 -29.05 -18.26 5.34
C ASP A 12 -29.26 -19.26 6.49
N SER A 13 -28.21 -19.62 7.23
CA SER A 13 -28.37 -20.25 8.56
C SER A 13 -28.21 -19.18 9.65
N SER A 14 -29.34 -18.60 10.04
CA SER A 14 -29.42 -17.80 11.28
C SER A 14 -30.52 -18.37 12.17
N THR A 15 -30.10 -19.10 13.20
CA THR A 15 -30.92 -19.43 14.37
C THR A 15 -30.98 -18.20 15.27
N THR A 16 -32.17 -17.62 15.37
CA THR A 16 -32.51 -16.49 16.23
C THR A 16 -32.57 -16.92 17.70
N ASN A 17 -31.75 -16.30 18.55
CA ASN A 17 -31.98 -16.24 19.99
C ASN A 17 -32.42 -14.82 20.35
N ASP A 18 -33.72 -14.67 20.64
CA ASP A 18 -34.35 -13.43 21.08
C ASP A 18 -33.87 -13.02 22.48
N THR A 19 -33.36 -11.81 22.62
CA THR A 19 -33.33 -11.09 23.90
C THR A 19 -33.75 -9.63 23.71
N ASN A 20 -34.85 -9.27 24.36
CA ASN A 20 -35.55 -7.99 24.34
C ASN A 20 -34.68 -6.79 24.79
N SER A 21 -34.64 -5.71 24.01
CA SER A 21 -34.64 -4.31 24.51
C SER A 21 -34.92 -3.28 23.39
N ASP A 22 -35.71 -2.25 23.74
CA ASP A 22 -35.85 -0.91 23.14
C ASP A 22 -36.58 -0.70 21.79
N GLY A 23 -37.93 -0.67 21.87
CA GLY A 23 -38.87 -0.57 20.75
C GLY A 23 -39.21 0.83 20.20
N ILE A 24 -38.25 1.75 20.04
CA ILE A 24 -38.51 3.03 19.33
C ILE A 24 -37.59 3.27 18.11
N ASN A 25 -36.43 2.62 18.02
CA ASN A 25 -35.54 2.70 16.83
C ASN A 25 -35.54 1.43 15.94
N THR A 26 -36.28 0.40 16.31
CA THR A 26 -36.22 -0.91 15.64
C THR A 26 -36.65 -0.87 14.18
N ASN A 27 -37.62 -0.02 13.81
CA ASN A 27 -38.15 0.00 12.44
C ASN A 27 -37.17 0.67 11.44
N SER A 28 -36.56 1.80 11.81
CA SER A 28 -35.56 2.47 10.97
C SER A 28 -34.26 1.66 10.89
N ASP A 29 -33.90 0.92 11.95
CA ASP A 29 -32.78 -0.03 11.95
C ASP A 29 -33.05 -1.24 11.06
N GLN A 30 -34.24 -1.83 11.12
CA GLN A 30 -34.65 -2.92 10.24
C GLN A 30 -34.70 -2.49 8.77
N GLN A 31 -35.25 -1.30 8.47
CA GLN A 31 -35.27 -0.74 7.12
C GLN A 31 -33.85 -0.45 6.61
N TYR A 32 -32.97 0.05 7.47
CA TYR A 32 -31.57 0.26 7.12
C TYR A 32 -30.85 -1.05 6.78
N GLN A 33 -31.03 -2.10 7.58
CA GLN A 33 -30.48 -3.42 7.25
C GLN A 33 -31.11 -4.02 5.99
N PHE A 34 -32.39 -3.76 5.75
CA PHE A 34 -33.08 -4.18 4.54
C PHE A 34 -32.50 -3.53 3.28
N LEU A 35 -32.18 -2.23 3.32
CA LEU A 35 -31.52 -1.52 2.21
C LEU A 35 -30.14 -2.12 1.87
N LEU A 36 -29.42 -2.58 2.90
CA LEU A 36 -28.08 -3.16 2.76
C LEU A 36 -28.07 -4.67 2.54
N ARG A 37 -29.24 -5.31 2.44
CA ARG A 37 -29.32 -6.75 2.26
C ARG A 37 -28.83 -7.13 0.85
N PRO A 38 -27.77 -7.94 0.72
CA PRO A 38 -27.37 -8.45 -0.58
C PRO A 38 -28.40 -9.45 -1.11
N HIS A 39 -28.52 -9.47 -2.43
CA HIS A 39 -29.26 -10.50 -3.14
C HIS A 39 -28.64 -11.88 -2.84
N SER A 40 -29.48 -12.93 -2.79
CA SER A 40 -29.06 -14.28 -2.41
C SER A 40 -28.09 -14.91 -3.42
N LEU A 41 -28.24 -14.56 -4.69
CA LEU A 41 -27.33 -14.92 -5.76
C LEU A 41 -26.17 -13.93 -5.86
N HIS A 42 -24.98 -14.46 -5.99
CA HIS A 42 -23.74 -13.71 -6.24
C HIS A 42 -22.92 -14.38 -7.33
N VAL A 43 -22.03 -13.61 -7.97
CA VAL A 43 -21.14 -14.12 -9.01
C VAL A 43 -19.72 -14.18 -8.47
N LYS A 44 -19.12 -15.36 -8.51
CA LYS A 44 -17.73 -15.58 -8.13
C LYS A 44 -16.88 -15.78 -9.39
N VAL A 45 -15.86 -14.92 -9.55
CA VAL A 45 -14.87 -15.02 -10.62
C VAL A 45 -13.52 -15.37 -10.02
N THR A 46 -12.94 -16.50 -10.44
CA THR A 46 -11.64 -16.96 -9.95
C THR A 46 -10.58 -16.83 -11.04
N LEU A 47 -9.48 -16.17 -10.70
CA LEU A 47 -8.32 -15.93 -11.54
C LEU A 47 -7.13 -16.74 -11.03
N ILE A 48 -6.63 -17.67 -11.84
CA ILE A 48 -5.40 -18.41 -11.51
C ILE A 48 -4.20 -17.57 -11.97
N ILE A 49 -3.46 -17.01 -11.00
CA ILE A 49 -2.31 -16.12 -11.26
C ILE A 49 -1.01 -16.91 -11.40
N SER A 50 -0.82 -17.88 -10.50
CA SER A 50 0.30 -18.85 -10.51
C SER A 50 -0.16 -20.14 -9.80
N PRO A 51 0.62 -21.24 -9.81
CA PRO A 51 0.20 -22.51 -9.23
C PRO A 51 -0.27 -22.40 -7.77
N ASP A 52 0.39 -21.56 -6.99
CA ASP A 52 0.11 -21.41 -5.55
C ASP A 52 -0.76 -20.18 -5.22
N HIS A 53 -1.12 -19.36 -6.22
CA HIS A 53 -1.82 -18.09 -5.99
C HIS A 53 -3.04 -17.95 -6.88
N THR A 54 -4.20 -17.80 -6.23
CA THR A 54 -5.50 -17.57 -6.86
C THR A 54 -6.10 -16.26 -6.37
N GLY A 55 -6.59 -15.46 -7.30
CA GLY A 55 -7.39 -14.28 -6.99
C GLY A 55 -8.88 -14.60 -7.15
N GLU A 56 -9.71 -14.13 -6.23
CA GLU A 56 -11.16 -14.28 -6.31
C GLU A 56 -11.84 -12.91 -6.28
N LEU A 57 -12.84 -12.71 -7.12
CA LEU A 57 -13.76 -11.59 -7.06
C LEU A 57 -15.15 -12.12 -6.78
N ILE A 58 -15.82 -11.55 -5.77
CA ILE A 58 -17.20 -11.90 -5.42
C ILE A 58 -18.06 -10.68 -5.66
N PHE A 59 -18.90 -10.72 -6.68
CA PHE A 59 -19.85 -9.67 -7.02
C PHE A 59 -21.20 -9.96 -6.36
N SER A 60 -21.69 -9.02 -5.56
CA SER A 60 -23.01 -9.09 -4.92
C SER A 60 -23.88 -7.92 -5.38
N TYR A 61 -25.20 -8.11 -5.42
CA TYR A 61 -26.12 -7.07 -5.84
C TYR A 61 -26.98 -6.60 -4.68
N LEU A 62 -26.94 -5.30 -4.37
CA LEU A 62 -27.81 -4.64 -3.41
C LEU A 62 -29.05 -4.14 -4.16
N SER A 63 -30.07 -4.99 -4.24
CA SER A 63 -31.25 -4.75 -5.08
C SER A 63 -32.03 -3.50 -4.70
N GLN A 64 -32.09 -3.17 -3.41
CA GLN A 64 -32.81 -1.99 -2.91
C GLN A 64 -32.12 -0.67 -3.28
N LEU A 65 -30.80 -0.70 -3.45
CA LEU A 65 -30.00 0.48 -3.80
C LEU A 65 -29.66 0.54 -5.29
N ASN A 66 -29.92 -0.56 -6.03
CA ASN A 66 -29.50 -0.76 -7.41
C ASN A 66 -27.97 -0.58 -7.58
N ILE A 67 -27.21 -1.20 -6.67
CA ILE A 67 -25.75 -1.10 -6.61
C ILE A 67 -25.14 -2.50 -6.64
N VAL A 68 -24.10 -2.70 -7.43
CA VAL A 68 -23.29 -3.92 -7.39
C VAL A 68 -22.06 -3.69 -6.52
N THR A 69 -21.80 -4.54 -5.55
CA THR A 69 -20.57 -4.52 -4.75
C THR A 69 -19.62 -5.62 -5.21
N VAL A 70 -18.32 -5.42 -5.02
CA VAL A 70 -17.32 -6.46 -5.25
C VAL A 70 -16.39 -6.60 -4.04
N GLN A 71 -16.07 -7.85 -3.71
CA GLN A 71 -15.01 -8.20 -2.76
C GLN A 71 -13.86 -8.85 -3.50
N GLY A 72 -12.63 -8.42 -3.22
CA GLY A 72 -11.41 -9.01 -3.75
C GLY A 72 -10.72 -9.88 -2.71
N LYS A 73 -10.32 -11.10 -3.09
CA LYS A 73 -9.49 -11.98 -2.27
C LYS A 73 -8.28 -12.43 -3.06
N LEU A 74 -7.16 -12.62 -2.37
CA LEU A 74 -5.94 -13.16 -2.94
C LEU A 74 -5.39 -14.22 -1.99
N SER A 75 -5.36 -15.46 -2.45
CA SER A 75 -4.88 -16.62 -1.70
C SER A 75 -3.40 -16.88 -1.97
N GLY A 76 -2.73 -17.53 -1.01
CA GLY A 76 -1.32 -17.94 -1.12
C GLY A 76 -0.30 -16.94 -0.56
N LEU A 77 -0.75 -15.81 0.00
CA LEU A 77 0.13 -14.84 0.66
C LEU A 77 0.60 -15.36 2.02
N LYS A 78 1.84 -15.03 2.40
CA LYS A 78 2.50 -15.56 3.61
C LYS A 78 2.84 -14.50 4.65
N ALA A 79 3.07 -13.25 4.24
CA ALA A 79 3.42 -12.19 5.19
C ALA A 79 2.21 -11.84 6.04
N GLN A 80 2.42 -11.58 7.33
CA GLN A 80 1.32 -11.18 8.23
C GLN A 80 0.73 -9.84 7.79
N GLN A 81 1.61 -8.94 7.34
CA GLN A 81 1.25 -7.59 6.90
C GLN A 81 0.62 -7.55 5.49
N SER A 82 0.53 -8.68 4.79
CA SER A 82 -0.12 -8.76 3.48
C SER A 82 -1.64 -8.63 3.52
N GLN A 83 -2.27 -8.73 4.70
CA GLN A 83 -3.73 -8.59 4.82
C GLN A 83 -4.24 -7.20 4.38
N ILE A 84 -3.51 -6.13 4.70
CA ILE A 84 -3.88 -4.77 4.26
C ILE A 84 -3.68 -4.58 2.75
N LEU A 85 -2.72 -5.30 2.17
CA LEU A 85 -2.53 -5.30 0.73
C LEU A 85 -3.69 -5.96 -0.02
N ILE A 86 -4.36 -6.92 0.63
CA ILE A 86 -5.58 -7.56 0.13
C ILE A 86 -6.79 -6.62 0.28
N SER A 87 -6.95 -5.97 1.44
CA SER A 87 -8.11 -5.09 1.67
C SER A 87 -8.14 -3.90 0.71
N THR A 88 -6.98 -3.47 0.22
CA THR A 88 -6.83 -2.38 -0.76
C THR A 88 -6.65 -2.87 -2.21
N LEU A 89 -6.85 -4.16 -2.48
CA LEU A 89 -6.56 -4.76 -3.80
C LEU A 89 -7.30 -4.08 -4.95
N LEU A 90 -8.55 -3.66 -4.72
CA LEU A 90 -9.43 -3.10 -5.74
C LEU A 90 -9.50 -1.56 -5.72
N HIS A 91 -9.01 -0.91 -4.66
CA HIS A 91 -8.95 0.55 -4.57
C HIS A 91 -8.13 1.12 -5.74
N ASN A 92 -8.64 2.20 -6.32
CA ASN A 92 -7.95 2.98 -7.36
C ASN A 92 -7.52 2.12 -8.56
N LEU A 93 -8.35 1.17 -9.00
CA LEU A 93 -8.01 0.24 -10.10
C LEU A 93 -8.02 0.92 -11.47
N LEU A 94 -9.03 1.75 -11.75
CA LEU A 94 -9.22 2.43 -13.02
C LEU A 94 -9.22 3.95 -12.89
N ASP A 95 -9.81 4.48 -11.82
CA ASP A 95 -9.78 5.90 -11.43
C ASP A 95 -9.00 6.04 -10.14
N ASP A 96 -8.06 6.98 -10.07
CA ASP A 96 -7.25 7.25 -8.87
C ASP A 96 -8.07 7.78 -7.69
N ASN A 97 -9.32 8.21 -7.93
CA ASN A 97 -10.24 8.70 -6.90
C ASN A 97 -11.29 7.67 -6.47
N ASP A 98 -11.34 6.48 -7.07
CA ASP A 98 -12.34 5.46 -6.77
C ASP A 98 -11.83 4.45 -5.74
N ASN A 99 -12.07 4.78 -4.46
CA ASN A 99 -11.80 3.89 -3.33
C ASN A 99 -13.00 3.00 -2.95
N GLY A 100 -14.14 3.12 -3.65
CA GLY A 100 -15.33 2.31 -3.40
C GLY A 100 -15.96 2.46 -2.02
N GLN A 101 -15.65 3.49 -1.24
CA GLN A 101 -16.23 3.68 0.09
C GLN A 101 -17.58 4.41 0.08
N LEU A 102 -17.82 5.22 -0.94
CA LEU A 102 -19.03 6.02 -1.08
C LEU A 102 -19.98 5.37 -2.08
N SER A 103 -21.28 5.62 -1.88
CA SER A 103 -22.28 5.18 -2.85
C SER A 103 -22.06 5.91 -4.18
N PRO A 104 -21.94 5.18 -5.31
CA PRO A 104 -21.90 5.83 -6.60
C PRO A 104 -23.30 6.38 -7.01
N ASN A 105 -24.38 5.91 -6.36
CA ASN A 105 -25.76 6.28 -6.67
C ASN A 105 -26.25 7.39 -5.70
N PRO A 106 -26.53 8.62 -6.17
CA PRO A 106 -27.02 9.70 -5.32
C PRO A 106 -28.41 9.43 -4.73
N THR A 107 -29.19 8.55 -5.36
CA THR A 107 -30.49 8.13 -4.82
C THR A 107 -30.33 7.37 -3.50
N ALA A 108 -29.23 6.65 -3.32
CA ALA A 108 -28.96 5.93 -2.07
C ALA A 108 -28.84 6.90 -0.90
N ASP A 109 -28.13 8.03 -1.08
CA ASP A 109 -27.99 9.04 -0.04
C ASP A 109 -29.33 9.62 0.38
N PHE A 110 -30.23 9.86 -0.59
CA PHE A 110 -31.58 10.30 -0.31
C PHE A 110 -32.39 9.27 0.48
N LEU A 111 -32.30 7.98 0.13
CA LEU A 111 -32.97 6.90 0.87
C LEU A 111 -32.47 6.80 2.31
N PHE A 112 -31.16 6.95 2.55
CA PHE A 112 -30.63 6.97 3.91
C PHE A 112 -31.07 8.22 4.69
N GLN A 113 -31.08 9.39 4.05
CA GLN A 113 -31.57 10.63 4.66
C GLN A 113 -33.05 10.53 5.04
N GLN A 114 -33.89 9.88 4.22
CA GLN A 114 -35.29 9.61 4.56
C GLN A 114 -35.45 8.75 5.83
N LEU A 115 -34.50 7.85 6.09
CA LEU A 115 -34.44 7.05 7.31
C LEU A 115 -33.79 7.79 8.50
N GLY A 116 -33.41 9.06 8.32
CA GLY A 116 -32.69 9.84 9.34
C GLY A 116 -31.25 9.34 9.58
N LYS A 117 -30.67 8.62 8.62
CA LYS A 117 -29.33 8.02 8.72
C LYS A 117 -28.38 8.58 7.68
N SER A 118 -27.09 8.59 8.02
CA SER A 118 -26.03 8.82 7.03
C SER A 118 -25.89 7.60 6.13
N ALA A 119 -25.49 7.82 4.88
CA ALA A 119 -25.07 6.74 4.01
C ALA A 119 -23.90 5.96 4.65
N PRO A 120 -23.86 4.63 4.52
CA PRO A 120 -22.77 3.83 5.06
C PRO A 120 -21.48 4.11 4.31
N ILE A 121 -20.38 3.94 5.05
CA ILE A 121 -19.07 3.69 4.45
C ILE A 121 -19.05 2.22 4.05
N PHE A 122 -19.04 1.95 2.76
CA PHE A 122 -18.99 0.59 2.25
C PHE A 122 -17.67 -0.09 2.63
N SER A 123 -17.76 -1.40 2.93
CA SER A 123 -16.64 -2.21 3.38
C SER A 123 -16.90 -3.69 3.09
N ASP A 124 -15.88 -4.52 3.28
CA ASP A 124 -16.03 -5.97 3.18
C ASP A 124 -17.12 -6.53 4.13
N ALA A 125 -17.34 -5.90 5.28
CA ALA A 125 -18.40 -6.28 6.22
C ALA A 125 -19.81 -6.11 5.65
N ILE A 126 -19.99 -5.22 4.66
CA ILE A 126 -21.28 -4.90 4.02
C ILE A 126 -21.43 -5.66 2.68
N GLY A 127 -20.60 -6.69 2.46
CA GLY A 127 -20.65 -7.46 1.21
C GLY A 127 -19.82 -6.85 0.07
N GLY A 128 -18.90 -5.93 0.38
CA GLY A 128 -17.91 -5.39 -0.53
C GLY A 128 -18.08 -3.92 -0.87
N TYR A 129 -17.32 -3.48 -1.87
CA TYR A 129 -17.20 -2.08 -2.25
C TYR A 129 -17.90 -1.79 -3.59
N PRO A 130 -18.73 -0.73 -3.68
CA PRO A 130 -19.42 -0.34 -4.90
C PRO A 130 -18.57 0.57 -5.81
N TYR A 131 -17.48 0.06 -6.36
CA TYR A 131 -16.64 0.83 -7.29
C TYR A 131 -17.41 1.28 -8.54
N HIS A 132 -17.05 2.44 -9.09
CA HIS A 132 -17.64 2.98 -10.32
C HIS A 132 -17.43 2.05 -11.52
N TRP A 133 -16.24 1.47 -11.65
CA TRP A 133 -15.95 0.55 -12.76
C TRP A 133 -16.82 -0.71 -12.73
N VAL A 134 -17.23 -1.16 -11.55
CA VAL A 134 -18.15 -2.31 -11.39
C VAL A 134 -19.54 -1.94 -11.87
N GLN A 135 -20.03 -0.74 -11.49
CA GLN A 135 -21.35 -0.28 -11.93
C GLN A 135 -21.40 -0.17 -13.46
N GLN A 136 -20.33 0.36 -14.07
CA GLN A 136 -20.21 0.49 -15.52
C GLN A 136 -20.13 -0.87 -16.21
N LEU A 137 -19.33 -1.81 -15.67
CA LEU A 137 -19.23 -3.18 -16.17
C LEU A 137 -20.61 -3.87 -16.19
N CYS A 138 -21.41 -3.66 -15.13
CA CYS A 138 -22.74 -4.21 -14.99
C CYS A 138 -23.85 -3.39 -15.67
N LYS A 139 -23.50 -2.25 -16.29
CA LYS A 139 -24.45 -1.29 -16.92
C LYS A 139 -25.55 -0.82 -15.97
N CYS A 140 -25.24 -0.67 -14.68
CA CYS A 140 -26.14 -0.05 -13.72
C CYS A 140 -26.36 1.42 -14.13
N GLN A 141 -27.62 1.84 -14.26
CA GLN A 141 -27.96 3.21 -14.64
C GLN A 141 -27.55 4.16 -13.52
N MET A 142 -26.53 4.98 -13.78
CA MET A 142 -26.05 6.01 -12.86
C MET A 142 -26.23 7.36 -13.52
N VAL A 143 -26.69 8.36 -12.77
CA VAL A 143 -26.64 9.75 -13.26
C VAL A 143 -25.15 10.12 -13.36
N PRO A 144 -24.63 10.49 -14.54
CA PRO A 144 -23.22 10.79 -14.68
C PRO A 144 -22.88 12.07 -13.92
N SER A 145 -22.30 11.92 -12.73
CA SER A 145 -21.58 13.00 -12.06
C SER A 145 -20.36 13.32 -12.93
N GLN A 146 -20.42 14.45 -13.63
CA GLN A 146 -19.39 15.06 -14.46
C GLN A 146 -18.19 14.17 -14.86
N ARG A 147 -18.19 13.74 -16.13
CA ARG A 147 -17.04 13.26 -16.90
C ARG A 147 -16.28 12.09 -16.26
N GLN A 148 -16.63 10.88 -16.67
CA GLN A 148 -15.61 9.90 -17.06
C GLN A 148 -16.29 8.82 -17.90
N GLU A 149 -16.13 8.89 -19.22
CA GLU A 149 -16.32 7.74 -20.12
C GLU A 149 -15.23 6.71 -19.79
N LEU A 150 -15.38 5.99 -18.69
CA LEU A 150 -14.65 4.77 -18.44
C LEU A 150 -15.34 3.65 -19.25
N VAL A 151 -15.28 3.76 -20.58
CA VAL A 151 -15.61 2.63 -21.45
C VAL A 151 -14.42 1.69 -21.41
N THR A 152 -14.34 0.89 -20.35
CA THR A 152 -13.30 -0.13 -20.22
C THR A 152 -13.84 -1.47 -20.65
N ASP A 153 -13.23 -2.02 -21.69
CA ASP A 153 -13.33 -3.43 -22.06
C ASP A 153 -12.97 -4.30 -20.83
N CYS A 154 -13.76 -5.33 -20.56
CA CYS A 154 -13.48 -6.36 -19.55
C CYS A 154 -12.02 -6.84 -19.61
N SER A 155 -11.46 -6.91 -20.82
CA SER A 155 -10.07 -7.28 -21.07
C SER A 155 -9.06 -6.39 -20.32
N GLU A 156 -9.26 -5.07 -20.34
CA GLU A 156 -8.35 -4.12 -19.67
C GLU A 156 -8.48 -4.22 -18.15
N ILE A 157 -9.69 -4.39 -17.63
CA ILE A 157 -9.93 -4.60 -16.19
C ILE A 157 -9.20 -5.85 -15.71
N ILE A 158 -9.39 -6.98 -16.41
CA ILE A 158 -8.73 -8.26 -16.07
C ILE A 158 -7.22 -8.11 -16.16
N LYS A 159 -6.70 -7.39 -17.16
CA LYS A 159 -5.25 -7.14 -17.32
C LYS A 159 -4.69 -6.35 -16.15
N ARG A 160 -5.29 -5.22 -15.78
CA ARG A 160 -4.86 -4.40 -14.64
C ARG A 160 -4.97 -5.15 -13.32
N LEU A 161 -6.06 -5.87 -13.11
CA LEU A 161 -6.24 -6.70 -11.91
C LEU A 161 -5.18 -7.80 -11.81
N THR A 162 -4.91 -8.51 -12.92
CA THR A 162 -3.86 -9.54 -12.97
C THR A 162 -2.49 -8.93 -12.65
N GLN A 163 -2.19 -7.76 -13.21
CA GLN A 163 -0.94 -7.05 -12.94
C GLN A 163 -0.82 -6.65 -11.47
N ARG A 164 -1.90 -6.13 -10.88
CA ARG A 164 -1.95 -5.75 -9.47
C ARG A 164 -1.80 -6.95 -8.54
N MET A 165 -2.50 -8.06 -8.81
CA MET A 165 -2.34 -9.30 -8.05
C MET A 165 -0.90 -9.82 -8.11
N ARG A 166 -0.26 -9.79 -9.28
CA ARG A 166 1.17 -10.15 -9.41
C ARG A 166 2.08 -9.24 -8.60
N ALA A 167 1.80 -7.94 -8.60
CA ALA A 167 2.54 -6.99 -7.77
C ALA A 167 2.39 -7.29 -6.29
N ARG A 168 1.18 -7.60 -5.83
CA ARG A 168 0.91 -7.99 -4.44
C ARG A 168 1.64 -9.27 -4.05
N ILE A 169 1.66 -10.28 -4.92
CA ILE A 169 2.42 -11.52 -4.69
C ILE A 169 3.92 -11.25 -4.61
N ALA A 170 4.45 -10.40 -5.49
CA ALA A 170 5.87 -10.04 -5.44
C ALA A 170 6.22 -9.22 -4.19
N LEU A 171 5.33 -8.30 -3.80
CA LEU A 171 5.45 -7.52 -2.58
C LEU A 171 5.37 -8.40 -1.32
N ASP A 172 4.48 -9.40 -1.28
CA ASP A 172 4.40 -10.38 -0.19
C ASP A 172 5.76 -11.09 0.03
N ARG A 173 6.44 -11.48 -1.05
CA ARG A 173 7.80 -12.07 -0.95
C ARG A 173 8.81 -11.10 -0.34
N ILE A 174 8.71 -9.82 -0.68
CA ILE A 174 9.57 -8.78 -0.10
C ILE A 174 9.26 -8.63 1.39
N LEU A 175 7.98 -8.53 1.76
CA LEU A 175 7.55 -8.39 3.15
C LEU A 175 7.94 -9.59 4.01
N VAL A 176 7.80 -10.82 3.51
CA VAL A 176 8.24 -12.04 4.23
C VAL A 176 9.73 -11.98 4.59
N ASN A 177 10.58 -11.45 3.71
CA ASN A 177 12.01 -11.29 4.01
C ASN A 177 12.24 -10.19 5.06
N LEU A 178 11.54 -9.06 4.94
CA LEU A 178 11.66 -7.95 5.88
C LEU A 178 11.15 -8.30 7.29
N GLU A 179 10.07 -9.06 7.41
CA GLU A 179 9.56 -9.61 8.68
C GLU A 179 10.59 -10.53 9.36
N LYS A 180 11.45 -11.20 8.57
CA LYS A 180 12.58 -11.99 9.07
C LYS A 180 13.83 -11.16 9.34
N HIS A 181 13.78 -9.84 9.12
CA HIS A 181 14.92 -8.91 9.17
C HIS A 181 16.00 -9.24 8.14
N GLU A 182 15.63 -9.92 7.05
CA GLU A 182 16.49 -10.25 5.93
C GLU A 182 16.30 -9.22 4.81
N MET A 183 17.40 -8.83 4.18
CA MET A 183 17.33 -7.92 3.04
C MET A 183 16.71 -8.63 1.83
N PRO A 184 15.67 -8.07 1.21
CA PRO A 184 14.99 -8.71 0.08
C PRO A 184 15.93 -8.79 -1.11
N LEU A 185 16.07 -9.98 -1.70
CA LEU A 185 16.82 -10.17 -2.94
C LEU A 185 16.00 -9.62 -4.12
N LEU A 186 16.67 -8.94 -5.05
CA LEU A 186 16.05 -8.55 -6.31
C LEU A 186 15.85 -9.82 -7.15
N ALA A 187 14.70 -9.95 -7.80
CA ALA A 187 14.37 -11.17 -8.56
C ALA A 187 15.47 -11.52 -9.56
N GLU A 188 15.87 -12.79 -9.59
CA GLU A 188 16.86 -13.32 -10.53
C GLU A 188 16.26 -13.35 -11.93
N GLY A 189 16.65 -12.41 -12.79
CA GLY A 189 16.16 -12.36 -14.17
C GLY A 189 17.19 -11.93 -15.21
N ASN A 190 18.32 -11.37 -14.78
CA ASN A 190 19.35 -10.81 -15.65
C ASN A 190 20.72 -10.80 -14.93
N GLU A 191 21.83 -10.83 -15.69
CA GLU A 191 23.19 -10.78 -15.11
C GLU A 191 23.38 -9.57 -14.17
N THR A 192 22.71 -8.45 -14.47
CA THR A 192 22.72 -7.24 -13.64
C THR A 192 22.09 -7.43 -12.26
N THR A 193 20.97 -8.17 -12.13
CA THR A 193 20.39 -8.49 -10.82
C THR A 193 21.25 -9.46 -10.03
N SER A 194 21.95 -10.39 -10.69
CA SER A 194 22.93 -11.28 -10.05
C SER A 194 24.17 -10.52 -9.54
N ILE A 195 24.69 -9.58 -10.33
CA ILE A 195 25.81 -8.70 -9.93
C ILE A 195 25.40 -7.78 -8.78
N LEU A 196 24.19 -7.20 -8.84
CA LEU A 196 23.64 -6.42 -7.74
C LEU A 196 23.48 -7.30 -6.49
N ASN A 197 22.88 -8.49 -6.60
CA ASN A 197 22.65 -9.44 -5.49
C ASN A 197 23.96 -9.97 -4.87
N SER A 198 25.03 -10.12 -5.66
CA SER A 198 26.34 -10.53 -5.15
C SER A 198 27.13 -9.37 -4.52
N SER A 199 27.03 -8.16 -5.09
CA SER A 199 27.58 -6.93 -4.50
C SER A 199 26.85 -6.55 -3.20
N LEU A 200 25.53 -6.76 -3.18
CA LEU A 200 24.60 -6.69 -2.05
C LEU A 200 25.11 -7.50 -0.85
N ARG A 201 25.40 -8.79 -1.06
CA ARG A 201 25.90 -9.69 0.00
C ARG A 201 27.27 -9.29 0.53
N ARG A 202 28.10 -8.57 -0.24
CA ARG A 202 29.42 -8.08 0.20
C ARG A 202 29.37 -6.69 0.85
N SER A 203 28.43 -5.83 0.46
CA SER A 203 28.34 -4.46 0.96
C SER A 203 27.58 -4.36 2.29
N ILE A 204 26.59 -5.23 2.52
CA ILE A 204 25.75 -5.18 3.74
C ILE A 204 26.51 -5.69 4.97
N THR A 205 27.62 -6.43 4.81
CA THR A 205 28.19 -7.23 5.90
C THR A 205 28.85 -6.47 7.05
N ASN A 206 29.21 -5.18 6.92
CA ASN A 206 30.17 -4.63 7.88
C ASN A 206 29.73 -3.40 8.68
N THR A 207 28.64 -2.70 8.35
CA THR A 207 28.34 -1.43 9.04
C THR A 207 26.90 -1.26 9.53
N THR A 208 25.89 -1.84 8.89
CA THR A 208 24.49 -1.62 9.27
C THR A 208 23.64 -2.88 9.15
N THR A 209 22.62 -2.98 10.01
CA THR A 209 21.70 -4.13 10.05
C THR A 209 20.25 -3.64 10.06
N LEU A 210 19.39 -4.29 9.27
CA LEU A 210 17.96 -4.18 9.42
C LEU A 210 17.56 -4.88 10.73
N ARG A 211 16.83 -4.18 11.60
CA ARG A 211 16.53 -4.64 12.96
C ARG A 211 15.05 -4.79 13.25
N SER A 212 14.22 -4.05 12.55
CA SER A 212 12.78 -4.13 12.71
C SER A 212 12.08 -3.70 11.43
N TRP A 213 11.01 -4.41 11.10
CA TRP A 213 10.03 -4.05 10.10
C TRP A 213 8.64 -4.24 10.71
N ARG A 214 7.88 -3.17 10.85
CA ARG A 214 6.53 -3.24 11.41
C ARG A 214 5.61 -2.26 10.73
N GLU A 215 4.34 -2.63 10.65
CA GLU A 215 3.28 -1.67 10.32
C GLU A 215 3.03 -0.74 11.51
N ILE A 216 2.69 0.51 11.22
CA ILE A 216 2.32 1.52 12.20
C ILE A 216 1.06 2.25 11.76
N SER A 217 0.29 2.76 12.72
CA SER A 217 -0.92 3.51 12.42
C SER A 217 -0.63 4.97 12.05
N PHE A 218 -1.58 5.64 11.39
CA PHE A 218 -1.50 7.08 11.17
C PHE A 218 -1.43 7.85 12.50
N ASP A 219 -2.11 7.38 13.55
CA ASP A 219 -2.14 8.06 14.85
C ASP A 219 -0.77 8.05 15.54
N ASP A 220 -0.01 6.97 15.37
CA ASP A 220 1.35 6.85 15.92
C ASP A 220 2.29 7.87 15.27
N ILE A 221 2.14 8.06 13.95
CA ILE A 221 3.05 8.88 13.16
C ILE A 221 2.61 10.36 13.06
N ASN A 222 1.34 10.67 13.34
CA ASN A 222 0.75 12.02 13.20
C ASN A 222 1.51 13.10 13.98
N LYS A 223 2.26 12.69 15.01
CA LYS A 223 3.13 13.54 15.84
C LYS A 223 4.35 14.08 15.09
N TYR A 224 4.69 13.51 13.93
CA TYR A 224 5.84 13.90 13.14
C TYR A 224 5.47 15.00 12.13
N GLN A 225 5.97 16.22 12.37
CA GLN A 225 5.62 17.43 11.59
C GLN A 225 5.72 17.26 10.06
N PRO A 226 6.75 16.61 9.48
CA PRO A 226 6.86 16.43 8.03
C PRO A 226 5.67 15.71 7.37
N ILE A 227 4.93 14.89 8.13
CA ILE A 227 3.80 14.13 7.59
C ILE A 227 2.60 15.03 7.34
N GLN A 228 2.42 16.07 8.17
CA GLN A 228 1.34 17.03 7.96
C GLN A 228 1.45 17.70 6.59
N THR A 229 2.67 17.95 6.11
CA THR A 229 2.89 18.52 4.77
C THR A 229 2.42 17.55 3.69
N LEU A 230 2.78 16.27 3.79
CA LEU A 230 2.37 15.26 2.81
C LEU A 230 0.85 15.03 2.79
N ILE A 231 0.20 15.08 3.96
CA ILE A 231 -1.26 14.99 4.09
C ILE A 231 -1.91 16.23 3.47
N ASN A 232 -1.43 17.42 3.80
CA ASN A 232 -1.99 18.68 3.28
C ASN A 232 -1.83 18.83 1.76
N GLU A 233 -0.76 18.25 1.20
CA GLU A 233 -0.50 18.21 -0.24
C GLU A 233 -1.26 17.08 -0.97
N ASN A 234 -2.09 16.30 -0.25
CA ASN A 234 -2.81 15.13 -0.79
C ASN A 234 -1.90 14.10 -1.46
N LEU A 235 -0.64 14.00 -1.02
CA LEU A 235 0.30 12.99 -1.52
C LEU A 235 0.10 11.63 -0.86
N ILE A 236 -0.59 11.61 0.28
CA ILE A 236 -0.91 10.41 1.06
C ILE A 236 -2.39 10.48 1.44
N ASP A 237 -3.11 9.39 1.15
CA ASP A 237 -4.47 9.19 1.62
C ASP A 237 -4.46 8.30 2.88
N ARG A 238 -5.10 8.77 3.95
CA ARG A 238 -5.21 8.07 5.23
C ARG A 238 -5.88 6.70 5.13
N ILE A 239 -6.71 6.52 4.12
CA ILE A 239 -7.55 5.34 3.95
C ILE A 239 -6.83 4.29 3.11
N THR A 240 -6.23 4.72 2.00
CA THR A 240 -5.66 3.82 1.01
C THR A 240 -4.15 3.64 1.14
N THR A 241 -3.49 4.34 2.06
CA THR A 241 -2.03 4.24 2.25
C THR A 241 -1.68 3.45 3.50
N SER A 242 -0.89 2.39 3.34
CA SER A 242 -0.31 1.65 4.46
C SER A 242 1.01 2.28 4.90
N ILE A 243 1.30 2.27 6.21
CA ILE A 243 2.53 2.86 6.74
C ILE A 243 3.37 1.78 7.41
N TYR A 244 4.63 1.69 7.01
CA TYR A 244 5.60 0.78 7.58
C TYR A 244 6.77 1.56 8.20
N GLU A 245 7.18 1.15 9.40
CA GLU A 245 8.40 1.60 10.05
C GLU A 245 9.50 0.55 9.87
N CYS A 246 10.59 0.99 9.26
CA CYS A 246 11.79 0.20 9.04
C CYS A 246 12.93 0.79 9.87
N LYS A 247 13.54 -0.04 10.74
CA LYS A 247 14.63 0.37 11.64
C LYS A 247 15.96 -0.24 11.21
N PHE A 248 16.90 0.61 10.84
CA PHE A 248 18.30 0.24 10.66
C PHE A 248 19.14 0.65 11.88
N GLN A 249 20.12 -0.16 12.23
CA GLN A 249 21.10 0.16 13.27
C GLN A 249 22.53 -0.06 12.81
N SER A 250 23.42 0.84 13.21
CA SER A 250 24.85 0.66 13.01
C SER A 250 25.39 -0.52 13.84
N LEU A 251 26.36 -1.23 13.28
CA LEU A 251 27.13 -2.27 13.95
C LEU A 251 28.23 -1.60 14.79
N SER A 252 27.85 -1.05 15.94
CA SER A 252 28.79 -0.59 16.97
C SER A 252 28.96 -1.67 18.04
N THR A 253 30.18 -1.82 18.58
CA THR A 253 30.47 -2.69 19.73
C THR A 253 29.80 -2.21 21.01
N ASP A 254 29.55 -0.90 21.10
CA ASP A 254 28.96 -0.26 22.27
C ASP A 254 27.46 -0.06 22.06
N ASP A 255 26.65 -0.79 22.83
CA ASP A 255 25.18 -0.70 22.79
C ASP A 255 24.67 0.73 23.00
N ASN A 256 25.37 1.52 23.81
CA ASN A 256 25.03 2.91 24.13
C ASN A 256 25.37 3.91 23.01
N ASN A 257 26.13 3.49 22.00
CA ASN A 257 26.57 4.36 20.91
C ASN A 257 26.03 3.92 19.53
N LYS A 258 24.93 3.15 19.53
CA LYS A 258 24.30 2.67 18.31
C LYS A 258 23.52 3.80 17.63
N ILE A 259 23.93 4.12 16.41
CA ILE A 259 23.21 5.05 15.56
C ILE A 259 22.03 4.30 14.95
N THR A 260 20.85 4.91 15.02
CA THR A 260 19.61 4.29 14.53
C THR A 260 18.97 5.17 13.47
N LEU A 261 18.64 4.58 12.32
CA LEU A 261 17.85 5.21 11.27
C LEU A 261 16.47 4.57 11.22
N TYR A 262 15.45 5.40 11.36
CA TYR A 262 14.06 5.06 11.11
C TYR A 262 13.67 5.54 9.72
N ALA A 263 13.14 4.63 8.91
CA ALA A 263 12.53 4.92 7.63
C ALA A 263 11.03 4.61 7.71
N HIS A 264 10.21 5.64 7.59
CA HIS A 264 8.76 5.51 7.50
C HIS A 264 8.38 5.46 6.02
N ILE A 265 7.80 4.34 5.61
CA ILE A 265 7.48 4.02 4.22
C ILE A 265 5.97 4.06 4.06
N PHE A 266 5.49 4.98 3.24
CA PHE A 266 4.08 5.15 2.91
C PHE A 266 3.82 4.44 1.59
N MET A 267 3.01 3.39 1.62
CA MET A 267 2.74 2.53 0.49
C MET A 267 1.31 2.72 0.00
N PRO A 268 1.09 3.31 -1.18
CA PRO A 268 -0.25 3.56 -1.68
C PRO A 268 -0.94 2.28 -2.17
N ALA A 269 -2.27 2.26 -2.15
CA ALA A 269 -3.08 1.13 -2.62
C ALA A 269 -2.81 0.75 -4.09
N ASN A 270 -2.51 1.72 -4.95
CA ASN A 270 -2.19 1.47 -6.36
C ASN A 270 -0.72 1.09 -6.59
N TYR A 271 0.08 0.76 -5.56
CA TYR A 271 1.44 0.21 -5.74
C TYR A 271 1.43 -1.00 -6.71
N PRO A 272 2.33 -1.05 -7.71
CA PRO A 272 3.53 -0.24 -7.90
C PRO A 272 3.31 0.98 -8.83
N GLN A 273 2.07 1.25 -9.26
CA GLN A 273 1.76 2.34 -10.18
C GLN A 273 2.06 3.69 -9.54
N ALA A 274 1.60 3.92 -8.31
CA ALA A 274 2.17 4.95 -7.47
C ALA A 274 3.25 4.37 -6.57
N ARG A 275 4.26 5.19 -6.29
CA ARG A 275 5.46 4.80 -5.59
C ARG A 275 5.30 4.99 -4.10
N SER A 276 6.05 4.19 -3.34
CA SER A 276 6.18 4.42 -1.92
C SER A 276 7.00 5.68 -1.65
N ILE A 277 6.50 6.50 -0.73
CA ILE A 277 7.20 7.68 -0.20
C ILE A 277 7.98 7.25 1.04
N VAL A 278 9.20 7.73 1.20
CA VAL A 278 10.04 7.42 2.36
C VAL A 278 10.39 8.69 3.11
N LEU A 279 10.14 8.70 4.43
CA LEU A 279 10.58 9.75 5.34
C LEU A 279 11.59 9.19 6.33
N LEU A 280 12.68 9.91 6.53
CA LEU A 280 13.79 9.48 7.35
C LEU A 280 13.89 10.26 8.66
N LYS A 281 14.26 9.53 9.71
CA LYS A 281 14.56 10.06 11.04
C LYS A 281 15.79 9.34 11.56
N LEU A 282 16.88 10.08 11.74
CA LEU A 282 18.16 9.57 12.21
C LEU A 282 18.36 9.98 13.67
N LEU A 283 18.68 9.01 14.52
CA LEU A 283 18.98 9.20 15.94
C LEU A 283 20.48 8.98 16.17
N LEU A 284 21.17 10.06 16.54
CA LEU A 284 22.60 10.07 16.83
C LEU A 284 22.80 10.22 18.35
N PRO A 285 23.40 9.25 19.04
CA PRO A 285 23.81 9.43 20.43
C PRO A 285 24.90 10.51 20.52
N ILE A 286 24.73 11.48 21.43
CA ILE A 286 25.74 12.45 21.83
C ILE A 286 26.25 12.05 23.22
N ASN A 287 27.55 12.23 23.46
CA ASN A 287 28.19 12.07 24.77
C ASN A 287 27.30 12.59 25.91
N GLY A 288 26.91 11.70 26.83
CA GLY A 288 26.03 12.00 27.97
C GLY A 288 24.56 11.58 27.82
N ASN A 289 24.28 10.47 27.10
CA ASN A 289 22.94 9.88 26.90
C ASN A 289 21.91 10.79 26.20
N LYS A 290 22.33 11.93 25.64
CA LYS A 290 21.44 12.78 24.84
C LYS A 290 21.35 12.24 23.42
N ILE A 291 20.16 12.16 22.87
CA ILE A 291 19.94 11.73 21.48
C ILE A 291 19.69 12.98 20.63
N ASN A 292 20.52 13.18 19.62
CA ASN A 292 20.28 14.17 18.58
C ASN A 292 19.40 13.57 17.50
N GLU A 293 18.26 14.20 17.27
CA GLU A 293 17.33 13.81 16.23
C GLU A 293 17.59 14.64 14.96
N ARG A 294 17.96 13.95 13.89
CA ARG A 294 18.06 14.52 12.55
C ARG A 294 16.86 14.10 11.71
N THR A 295 16.24 15.07 11.07
CA THR A 295 15.05 14.91 10.22
C THR A 295 15.21 15.74 8.96
N ARG A 296 14.26 15.59 8.03
CA ARG A 296 14.12 16.46 6.86
C ARG A 296 14.13 17.96 7.21
N ALA A 297 13.64 18.36 8.38
CA ALA A 297 13.56 19.77 8.76
C ALA A 297 14.93 20.37 9.13
N ASN A 298 15.88 19.55 9.61
CA ASN A 298 17.12 20.04 10.22
C ASN A 298 18.42 19.43 9.66
N SER A 299 18.34 18.52 8.68
CA SER A 299 19.51 17.98 7.95
C SER A 299 19.26 17.98 6.44
N GLU A 300 20.16 18.60 5.68
CA GLU A 300 20.12 18.57 4.22
C GLU A 300 20.56 17.21 3.66
N ASN A 301 21.44 16.49 4.36
CA ASN A 301 21.86 15.15 3.96
C ASN A 301 20.69 14.17 3.98
N ILE A 302 19.79 14.29 4.96
CA ILE A 302 18.54 13.53 5.01
C ILE A 302 17.66 13.85 3.79
N LYS A 303 17.50 15.13 3.42
CA LYS A 303 16.73 15.50 2.23
C LYS A 303 17.33 14.93 0.95
N ILE A 304 18.66 14.95 0.83
CA ILE A 304 19.37 14.41 -0.33
C ILE A 304 19.13 12.90 -0.43
N LEU A 305 19.25 12.17 0.68
CA LEU A 305 18.99 10.72 0.70
C LEU A 305 17.51 10.40 0.42
N GLU A 306 16.56 11.15 1.01
CA GLU A 306 15.13 11.00 0.70
C GLU A 306 14.86 11.25 -0.80
N ARG A 307 15.51 12.26 -1.40
CA ARG A 307 15.37 12.55 -2.83
C ARG A 307 15.94 11.43 -3.69
N SER A 308 17.14 10.91 -3.42
CA SER A 308 17.75 9.84 -4.24
C SER A 308 16.92 8.54 -4.22
N LEU A 309 16.23 8.26 -3.12
CA LEU A 309 15.28 7.15 -3.03
C LEU A 309 14.04 7.33 -3.93
N LEU A 310 13.71 8.58 -4.30
CA LEU A 310 12.57 8.93 -5.15
C LEU A 310 12.96 9.13 -6.63
N THR A 311 14.07 9.84 -6.91
CA THR A 311 14.48 10.23 -8.27
C THR A 311 15.12 9.09 -9.06
N ASP A 312 16.01 8.29 -8.48
CA ASP A 312 16.82 7.37 -9.29
C ASP A 312 16.07 6.08 -9.64
N ILE A 313 14.80 5.98 -9.20
CA ILE A 313 13.83 4.98 -9.66
C ILE A 313 13.18 5.43 -10.97
N ILE A 314 13.06 6.74 -11.22
CA ILE A 314 12.54 7.30 -12.48
C ILE A 314 13.41 6.82 -13.63
N ASN A 315 14.73 6.95 -13.51
CA ASN A 315 15.66 6.63 -14.60
C ASN A 315 15.72 5.14 -14.96
N ALA A 316 15.40 4.24 -14.01
CA ALA A 316 15.24 2.81 -14.28
C ALA A 316 13.86 2.43 -14.84
N SER A 317 12.85 3.32 -14.73
CA SER A 317 11.44 3.07 -15.09
C SER A 317 10.90 3.92 -16.26
N VAL A 318 11.73 4.76 -16.92
CA VAL A 318 11.27 5.53 -18.09
C VAL A 318 11.15 4.64 -19.33
N THR A 319 10.10 3.83 -19.37
CA THR A 319 9.30 3.64 -20.59
C THR A 319 7.84 3.80 -20.21
N PRO A 320 7.08 4.69 -20.88
CA PRO A 320 5.68 4.92 -20.54
C PRO A 320 4.88 3.63 -20.63
N ILE A 321 4.03 3.41 -19.63
CA ILE A 321 3.05 2.32 -19.55
C ILE A 321 2.04 2.52 -20.70
N GLY A 322 2.40 2.01 -21.88
CA GLY A 322 1.72 2.24 -23.15
C GLY A 322 2.42 1.52 -24.31
N SER A 323 3.73 1.28 -24.21
CA SER A 323 4.45 0.35 -25.10
C SER A 323 4.27 -1.10 -24.63
N SER A 324 3.76 -1.95 -25.50
CA SER A 324 3.23 -3.30 -25.23
C SER A 324 4.23 -4.38 -24.80
N ASN A 325 5.44 -4.04 -24.33
CA ASN A 325 6.47 -5.02 -23.94
C ASN A 325 7.42 -4.54 -22.83
N VAL A 326 6.97 -3.68 -21.91
CA VAL A 326 7.78 -3.34 -20.73
C VAL A 326 7.75 -4.51 -19.75
N ASP A 327 8.92 -4.99 -19.35
CA ASP A 327 9.09 -6.03 -18.34
C ASP A 327 8.66 -5.48 -16.96
N LEU A 328 7.36 -5.58 -16.69
CA LEU A 328 6.70 -5.18 -15.45
C LEU A 328 7.28 -5.86 -14.20
N SER A 329 8.10 -6.91 -14.37
CA SER A 329 8.78 -7.59 -13.26
C SER A 329 9.67 -6.65 -12.45
N GLN A 330 10.33 -5.68 -13.10
CA GLN A 330 11.23 -4.74 -12.43
C GLN A 330 10.47 -3.77 -11.51
N HIS A 331 9.25 -3.38 -11.90
CA HIS A 331 8.39 -2.47 -11.12
C HIS A 331 7.86 -3.11 -9.84
N PHE A 332 7.82 -4.43 -9.75
CA PHE A 332 7.39 -5.10 -8.53
C PHE A 332 8.46 -5.08 -7.42
N THR A 333 9.72 -4.79 -7.79
CA THR A 333 10.86 -4.79 -6.87
C THR A 333 11.21 -3.41 -6.30
N LEU A 334 10.41 -2.37 -6.60
CA LEU A 334 10.74 -0.99 -6.21
C LEU A 334 10.97 -0.81 -4.71
N LEU A 335 10.12 -1.41 -3.87
CA LEU A 335 10.33 -1.36 -2.41
C LEU A 335 11.66 -2.00 -2.01
N ALA A 336 12.00 -3.16 -2.57
CA ALA A 336 13.27 -3.83 -2.28
C ALA A 336 14.47 -2.97 -2.71
N GLN A 337 14.38 -2.30 -3.87
CA GLN A 337 15.40 -1.35 -4.32
C GLN A 337 15.53 -0.14 -3.38
N GLN A 338 14.42 0.42 -2.89
CA GLN A 338 14.43 1.53 -1.92
C GLN A 338 15.10 1.11 -0.61
N ILE A 339 14.71 -0.03 -0.04
CA ILE A 339 15.28 -0.57 1.19
C ILE A 339 16.76 -0.88 1.02
N TRP A 340 17.15 -1.38 -0.16
CA TRP A 340 18.56 -1.60 -0.46
C TRP A 340 19.36 -0.31 -0.50
N ARG A 341 18.88 0.70 -1.24
CA ARG A 341 19.54 2.01 -1.30
C ARG A 341 19.62 2.64 0.09
N LEU A 342 18.62 2.46 0.94
CA LEU A 342 18.70 2.87 2.35
C LEU A 342 19.84 2.17 3.09
N SER A 343 20.02 0.86 2.90
CA SER A 343 21.12 0.13 3.56
C SER A 343 22.52 0.60 3.13
N ILE A 344 22.67 1.14 1.92
CA ILE A 344 23.94 1.71 1.43
C ILE A 344 24.08 3.18 1.80
N GLY A 345 23.00 3.95 1.69
CA GLY A 345 22.98 5.36 2.02
C GLY A 345 23.11 5.63 3.51
N PHE A 346 22.69 4.70 4.37
CA PHE A 346 22.76 4.88 5.81
C PHE A 346 24.20 4.98 6.36
N PRO A 347 25.14 4.08 6.04
CA PRO A 347 26.55 4.26 6.40
C PRO A 347 27.13 5.60 5.92
N LEU A 348 26.83 5.98 4.67
CA LEU A 348 27.33 7.23 4.07
C LEU A 348 26.73 8.46 4.75
N LEU A 349 25.47 8.37 5.19
CA LEU A 349 24.81 9.40 5.99
C LEU A 349 25.44 9.53 7.38
N ILE A 350 25.79 8.41 8.02
CA ILE A 350 26.52 8.40 9.29
C ILE A 350 27.84 9.15 9.13
N ASP A 351 28.64 8.78 8.13
CA ASP A 351 29.94 9.39 7.89
C ASP A 351 29.82 10.90 7.65
N ALA A 352 28.84 11.32 6.83
CA ALA A 352 28.60 12.73 6.56
C ALA A 352 28.15 13.55 7.79
N GLU A 353 27.30 12.97 8.65
CA GLU A 353 26.82 13.65 9.87
C GLU A 353 27.89 13.67 10.97
N LEU A 354 28.70 12.61 11.10
CA LEU A 354 29.84 12.58 12.02
C LEU A 354 30.95 13.53 11.57
N ASP A 355 31.22 13.59 10.26
CA ASP A 355 32.15 14.57 9.69
C ASP A 355 31.69 16.00 9.97
N LEU A 356 30.39 16.32 9.85
CA LEU A 356 29.85 17.64 10.22
C LEU A 356 30.02 17.96 11.71
N ALA A 357 29.94 16.96 12.60
CA ALA A 357 30.18 17.12 14.03
C ALA A 357 31.67 17.36 14.35
N CYS A 358 32.58 16.71 13.61
CA CYS A 358 34.03 16.87 13.75
C CYS A 358 34.58 18.08 12.98
N SER A 359 33.90 18.54 11.94
CA SER A 359 34.38 19.57 11.01
C SER A 359 33.85 20.97 11.33
N SER A 360 34.42 21.55 12.38
CA SER A 360 34.79 22.98 12.33
C SER A 360 35.95 23.25 11.34
N ARG A 361 36.42 22.26 10.55
CA ARG A 361 37.65 22.40 9.75
C ARG A 361 37.77 21.79 8.35
N ARG A 362 36.81 21.10 7.74
CA ARG A 362 36.92 20.71 6.31
C ARG A 362 35.58 20.31 5.71
N ARG A 363 35.16 21.06 4.68
CA ARG A 363 33.88 20.91 3.96
C ARG A 363 33.99 19.91 2.79
N GLN A 364 32.94 19.09 2.69
CA GLN A 364 32.22 18.60 1.50
C GLN A 364 33.02 18.00 0.33
N THR A 365 33.05 16.66 0.22
CA THR A 365 33.29 15.98 -1.08
C THR A 365 32.78 14.53 -1.22
N LEU A 366 31.95 13.98 -0.31
CA LEU A 366 31.62 12.53 -0.34
C LEU A 366 30.21 12.14 -0.81
N LEU A 367 29.19 12.99 -0.65
CA LEU A 367 27.80 12.63 -1.02
C LEU A 367 27.45 12.84 -2.51
N SER A 368 28.28 13.54 -3.29
CA SER A 368 28.03 13.74 -4.73
C SER A 368 28.28 12.50 -5.59
N ARG A 369 28.94 11.46 -5.05
CA ARG A 369 29.23 10.20 -5.76
C ARG A 369 28.13 9.13 -5.64
N LEU A 370 27.03 9.45 -4.97
CA LEU A 370 25.84 8.59 -4.87
C LEU A 370 24.81 8.90 -5.97
N VAL A 371 24.96 10.05 -6.65
CA VAL A 371 24.03 10.55 -7.68
C VAL A 371 24.46 10.13 -9.09
N ASP A 372 25.74 9.79 -9.26
CA ASP A 372 26.31 9.16 -10.47
C ASP A 372 26.36 7.64 -10.28
#